data_AF-A0A2V5PSR2-F1
#
_entry.id   AF-A0A2V5PSR2-F1
#
_cell.length_a   1.000
_cell.length_b   1.000
_cell.length_c   1.000
_cell.angle_alpha   90.00
_cell.angle_beta   90.00
_cell.angle_gamma   90.00
#
_symmetry.space_group_name_H-M   'P 1'
#
loop_
_entity.id
_entity.type
_entity.pdbx_description
1 polymer ?
#
loop_
_entity_poly.entity_id
_entity_poly.type
_entity_poly.pdbx_seq_one_letter_code
_entity_poly.pdbx_strand_id
1 'polypeptide(L)'
;MKNNSGYALVHRSLWEHPAFRNRAEAGLFAWMVSQAAWKATRVRYKERVIHLKRGQLVISVRDLAASFERSKSGTHRLLKRLESETVIGTDSGTGVIVVTICNYDKYQTAMLADGTPGGTASGTRPGQGRDTEQYIKESKEEGDQESLPGLTPVRHPKGYLPKDWNPPAIQDLTPEARKCATQWPTDLYARTGESFALYWRSKRRMMDDWHATFCKWVIAEHWKMMKEARDRDRVSGTAAEKPYSQILAESRHR
;
A
#
# COMPACT_ATOMS: atom_id res chain seq x y z
N MET A 1 9.67 -26.78 13.71
CA MET A 1 9.87 -25.74 12.67
C MET A 1 8.77 -25.93 11.65
N LYS A 2 7.91 -24.92 11.39
CA LYS A 2 6.90 -25.05 10.30
C LYS A 2 7.66 -25.02 8.97
N ASN A 3 7.36 -25.95 8.07
CA ASN A 3 7.92 -26.03 6.72
C ASN A 3 7.78 -24.67 6.03
N ASN A 4 8.87 -23.90 6.01
CA ASN A 4 8.97 -22.62 5.31
C ASN A 4 9.57 -22.82 3.91
N SER A 5 9.35 -24.01 3.34
CA SER A 5 9.67 -24.35 1.96
C SER A 5 8.75 -23.55 1.05
N GLY A 6 9.33 -22.63 0.29
CA GLY A 6 8.62 -21.76 -0.65
C GLY A 6 9.56 -20.71 -1.21
N TYR A 7 9.09 -20.02 -2.25
CA TYR A 7 9.77 -18.88 -2.83
C TYR A 7 8.91 -17.63 -2.65
N ALA A 8 9.56 -16.48 -2.53
CA ALA A 8 8.91 -15.18 -2.64
C ALA A 8 9.47 -14.50 -3.89
N LEU A 9 8.58 -13.92 -4.70
CA LEU A 9 8.98 -13.19 -5.88
C LEU A 9 9.46 -11.79 -5.48
N VAL A 10 10.64 -11.43 -5.99
CA VAL A 10 11.21 -10.09 -5.86
C VAL A 10 11.50 -9.57 -7.25
N HIS A 11 10.82 -8.50 -7.66
CA HIS A 11 11.06 -7.88 -8.97
C HIS A 11 12.45 -7.24 -9.02
N ARG A 12 13.13 -7.34 -10.17
CA ARG A 12 14.46 -6.75 -10.39
C ARG A 12 14.47 -5.23 -10.19
N SER A 13 13.35 -4.56 -10.46
CA SER A 13 13.19 -3.11 -10.23
C SER A 13 13.24 -2.70 -8.76
N LEU A 14 13.13 -3.63 -7.82
CA LEU A 14 13.25 -3.32 -6.40
C LEU A 14 14.58 -2.63 -6.09
N TRP A 15 15.67 -3.06 -6.75
CA TRP A 15 17.02 -2.56 -6.48
C TRP A 15 17.24 -1.11 -6.94
N GLU A 16 16.37 -0.60 -7.81
CA GLU A 16 16.41 0.75 -8.38
C GLU A 16 15.22 1.60 -7.91
N HIS A 17 14.38 1.07 -7.02
CA HIS A 17 13.17 1.74 -6.59
C HIS A 17 13.52 2.98 -5.74
N PRO A 18 12.96 4.17 -6.05
CA PRO A 18 13.38 5.45 -5.47
C PRO A 18 13.16 5.58 -3.96
N ALA A 19 12.29 4.73 -3.38
CA ALA A 19 12.08 4.66 -1.93
C ALA A 19 13.31 4.23 -1.12
N PHE A 20 14.24 3.52 -1.76
CA PHE A 20 15.44 2.99 -1.14
C PHE A 20 16.64 3.88 -1.47
N ARG A 21 17.39 4.27 -0.45
CA ARG A 21 18.62 5.05 -0.61
C ARG A 21 19.79 4.20 -1.07
N ASN A 22 19.74 2.90 -0.78
CA ASN A 22 20.78 1.94 -1.12
C ASN A 22 20.23 0.51 -1.17
N ARG A 23 21.05 -0.40 -1.70
CA ARG A 23 20.71 -1.82 -1.85
C ARG A 23 20.44 -2.52 -0.52
N ALA A 24 21.02 -2.06 0.59
CA ALA A 24 20.76 -2.66 1.90
C ALA A 24 19.32 -2.40 2.38
N GLU A 25 18.78 -1.21 2.12
CA GLU A 25 17.37 -0.92 2.43
C GLU A 25 16.41 -1.71 1.51
N ALA A 26 16.74 -1.83 0.23
CA ALA A 26 16.00 -2.68 -0.71
C ALA A 26 16.04 -4.16 -0.28
N GLY A 27 17.20 -4.66 0.15
CA GLY A 27 17.38 -6.02 0.67
C GLY A 27 16.58 -6.27 1.95
N LEU A 28 16.51 -5.27 2.84
CA LEU A 28 15.65 -5.33 4.03
C LEU A 28 14.18 -5.46 3.65
N PHE A 29 13.72 -4.70 2.65
CA PHE A 29 12.36 -4.84 2.14
C PHE A 29 12.12 -6.19 1.48
N ALA A 30 13.04 -6.68 0.63
CA ALA A 30 12.95 -8.00 0.02
C ALA A 30 12.79 -9.10 1.08
N TRP A 31 13.56 -9.01 2.16
CA TRP A 31 13.42 -9.93 3.29
C TRP A 31 12.04 -9.80 3.96
N MET A 32 11.52 -8.60 4.16
CA MET A 32 10.16 -8.42 4.70
C MET A 32 9.11 -9.08 3.79
N VAL A 33 9.25 -8.97 2.47
CA VAL A 33 8.36 -9.66 1.50
C VAL A 33 8.43 -11.19 1.69
N SER A 34 9.63 -11.74 1.87
CA SER A 34 9.82 -13.17 2.12
C SER A 34 9.28 -13.66 3.46
N GLN A 35 9.18 -12.77 4.46
CA GLN A 35 8.59 -13.08 5.78
C GLN A 35 7.08 -12.82 5.85
N ALA A 36 6.52 -12.07 4.90
CA ALA A 36 5.10 -11.78 4.87
C ALA A 36 4.29 -13.06 4.66
N ALA A 37 3.17 -13.16 5.36
CA ALA A 37 2.32 -14.35 5.31
C ALA A 37 1.70 -14.50 3.91
N TRP A 38 1.93 -15.64 3.26
CA TRP A 38 1.31 -15.94 1.95
C TRP A 38 -0.18 -16.30 2.07
N LYS A 39 -0.65 -16.68 3.25
CA LYS A 39 -2.09 -16.87 3.55
C LYS A 39 -2.38 -16.38 4.96
N ALA A 40 -3.66 -16.09 5.24
CA ALA A 40 -4.08 -15.71 6.57
C ALA A 40 -3.58 -16.75 7.61
N THR A 41 -2.78 -16.29 8.57
CA THR A 41 -2.03 -17.17 9.47
C THR A 41 -2.03 -16.60 10.88
N ARG A 42 -2.25 -17.48 11.86
CA ARG A 42 -2.09 -17.18 13.28
C ARG A 42 -0.63 -17.43 13.68
N VAL A 43 0.04 -16.40 14.16
CA VAL A 43 1.43 -16.46 14.63
C VAL A 43 1.52 -16.07 16.09
N ARG A 44 2.45 -16.69 16.81
CA ARG A 44 2.85 -16.25 18.15
C ARG A 44 4.13 -15.44 18.00
N TYR A 45 4.10 -14.19 18.44
CA TYR A 45 5.26 -13.31 18.42
C TYR A 45 5.44 -12.70 19.80
N LYS A 46 6.58 -13.01 20.44
CA LYS A 46 6.80 -12.78 21.88
C LYS A 46 5.67 -13.44 22.68
N GLU A 47 5.03 -12.72 23.58
CA GLU A 47 3.95 -13.21 24.43
C GLU A 47 2.56 -13.01 23.82
N ARG A 48 2.48 -12.58 22.55
CA ARG A 48 1.21 -12.23 21.90
C ARG A 48 0.88 -13.19 20.76
N VAL A 49 -0.41 -13.48 20.65
CA VAL A 49 -0.99 -14.18 19.51
C VAL A 49 -1.55 -13.13 18.56
N ILE A 50 -1.08 -13.12 17.32
CA ILE A 50 -1.45 -12.14 16.30
C ILE A 50 -1.99 -12.88 15.08
N HIS A 51 -3.12 -12.40 14.56
CA HIS A 51 -3.72 -12.90 13.33
C HIS A 51 -3.24 -12.02 12.17
N LEU A 52 -2.46 -12.59 11.27
CA LEU A 52 -1.94 -11.93 10.07
C LEU A 52 -2.83 -12.27 8.88
N LYS A 53 -3.13 -11.27 8.06
CA LYS A 53 -3.69 -11.44 6.71
C LYS A 53 -2.56 -11.75 5.72
N ARG A 54 -2.92 -12.18 4.51
CA ARG A 54 -1.96 -12.32 3.41
C ARG A 54 -1.23 -10.99 3.17
N GLY A 55 0.08 -11.05 2.92
CA GLY A 55 0.93 -9.87 2.73
C GLY A 55 1.32 -9.14 4.02
N GLN A 56 0.97 -9.67 5.19
CA GLN A 56 1.35 -9.08 6.48
C GLN A 56 2.46 -9.85 7.18
N LEU A 57 3.34 -9.12 7.86
CA LEU A 57 4.28 -9.68 8.84
C LEU A 57 4.14 -8.96 10.18
N VAL A 58 4.50 -9.64 11.26
CA VAL A 58 4.66 -9.03 12.58
C VAL A 58 6.14 -8.96 12.92
N ILE A 59 6.60 -7.80 13.37
CA ILE A 59 7.97 -7.63 13.87
C ILE A 59 8.03 -6.44 14.84
N SER A 60 9.03 -6.36 15.70
CA SER A 60 9.33 -5.11 16.41
C SER A 60 10.45 -4.34 15.70
N VAL A 61 10.46 -3.02 15.81
CA VAL A 61 11.54 -2.19 15.25
C VAL A 61 12.91 -2.59 15.81
N ARG A 62 12.97 -3.03 17.08
CA ARG A 62 14.21 -3.49 17.72
C ARG A 62 14.71 -4.78 17.06
N ASP A 63 13.82 -5.75 16.87
CA ASP A 63 14.20 -7.05 16.32
C ASP A 63 14.58 -6.92 14.84
N LEU A 64 13.85 -6.11 14.07
CA LEU A 64 14.20 -5.78 12.69
C LEU A 64 15.56 -5.07 12.59
N ALA A 65 15.84 -4.13 13.50
CA ALA A 65 17.13 -3.44 13.55
C ALA A 65 18.27 -4.41 13.88
N ALA A 66 18.06 -5.33 14.83
CA ALA A 66 19.04 -6.34 15.20
C ALA A 66 19.34 -7.32 14.04
N SER A 67 18.31 -7.79 13.33
CA SER A 67 18.49 -8.72 12.19
C SER A 67 19.28 -8.16 11.02
N PHE A 68 19.37 -6.83 10.91
CA PHE A 68 20.09 -6.14 9.83
C PHE A 68 21.30 -5.34 10.32
N GLU A 69 21.68 -5.48 11.60
CA GLU A 69 22.79 -4.75 12.21
C GLU A 69 22.68 -3.22 12.02
N ARG A 70 21.44 -2.71 12.10
CA ARG A 70 21.14 -1.27 11.95
C ARG A 70 20.77 -0.65 13.29
N SER A 71 20.91 0.68 13.36
CA SER A 71 20.36 1.42 14.49
C SER A 71 18.83 1.41 14.48
N LYS A 72 18.21 1.30 15.67
CA LYS A 72 16.75 1.39 15.85
C LYS A 72 16.16 2.64 15.19
N SER A 73 16.85 3.78 15.33
CA SER A 73 16.43 5.06 14.74
C SER A 73 16.49 5.04 13.21
N GLY A 74 17.54 4.45 12.63
CA GLY A 74 17.67 4.28 11.18
C GLY A 74 16.58 3.38 10.60
N THR A 75 16.28 2.25 11.27
CA THR A 75 15.20 1.34 10.88
C THR A 75 13.84 1.99 10.99
N HIS A 76 13.57 2.73 12.07
CA HIS A 76 12.31 3.48 12.21
C HIS A 76 12.12 4.52 11.09
N ARG A 77 13.17 5.30 10.77
CA ARG A 77 13.13 6.28 9.67
C ARG A 77 12.91 5.62 8.31
N LEU A 78 13.50 4.45 8.07
CA LEU A 78 13.24 3.68 6.85
C LEU A 78 11.76 3.29 6.77
N LEU A 79 11.21 2.66 7.81
CA LEU A 79 9.81 2.24 7.82
C LEU A 79 8.85 3.42 7.61
N LYS A 80 9.10 4.56 8.25
CA LYS A 80 8.29 5.78 8.05
C LYS A 80 8.36 6.32 6.62
N ARG A 81 9.53 6.24 5.97
CA ARG A 81 9.66 6.61 4.56
C ARG A 81 8.89 5.64 3.65
N LEU A 82 9.05 4.34 3.85
CA LEU A 82 8.32 3.34 3.07
C LEU A 82 6.81 3.45 3.23
N GLU A 83 6.36 3.79 4.44
CA GLU A 83 4.96 4.12 4.73
C GLU A 83 4.49 5.36 3.96
N SER A 84 5.27 6.44 3.98
CA SER A 84 4.96 7.68 3.24
C SER A 84 4.95 7.52 1.72
N GLU A 85 5.71 6.56 1.19
CA GLU A 85 5.77 6.25 -0.24
C GLU A 85 4.77 5.15 -0.64
N THR A 86 3.87 4.76 0.26
CA THR A 86 2.84 3.71 0.05
C THR A 86 3.41 2.35 -0.35
N VAL A 87 4.67 2.09 0.01
CA VAL A 87 5.35 0.80 -0.22
C VAL A 87 4.93 -0.22 0.85
N ILE A 88 4.69 0.26 2.07
CA ILE A 88 4.15 -0.53 3.19
C ILE A 88 3.05 0.24 3.91
N GLY A 89 2.18 -0.49 4.62
CA GLY A 89 1.36 0.05 5.69
C GLY A 89 1.84 -0.46 7.04
N THR A 90 1.78 0.36 8.09
CA THR A 90 2.12 -0.09 9.45
C THR A 90 0.95 0.07 10.42
N ASP A 91 0.76 -0.95 11.26
CA ASP A 91 -0.13 -0.89 12.41
C ASP A 91 0.67 -1.15 13.69
N SER A 92 0.81 -0.10 14.50
CA SER A 92 1.63 -0.12 15.71
C SER A 92 0.80 -0.43 16.95
N GLY A 93 1.15 -1.52 17.63
CA GLY A 93 0.74 -1.78 19.01
C GLY A 93 1.90 -1.54 19.99
N THR A 94 1.66 -1.77 21.28
CA THR A 94 2.70 -1.64 22.32
C THR A 94 3.89 -2.56 22.02
N GLY A 95 5.00 -1.99 21.54
CA GLY A 95 6.27 -2.70 21.32
C GLY A 95 6.34 -3.63 20.10
N VAL A 96 5.29 -3.69 19.28
CA VAL A 96 5.20 -4.56 18.09
C VAL A 96 4.51 -3.81 16.96
N ILE A 97 4.95 -4.04 15.73
CA ILE A 97 4.30 -3.51 14.53
C ILE A 97 3.85 -4.65 13.63
N VAL A 98 2.66 -4.51 13.05
CA VAL A 98 2.21 -5.31 11.92
C VAL A 98 2.50 -4.50 10.66
N VAL A 99 3.35 -5.04 9.80
CA VAL A 99 3.70 -4.43 8.52
C VAL A 99 2.90 -5.11 7.44
N THR A 100 2.17 -4.34 6.65
CA THR A 100 1.45 -4.79 5.46
C THR A 100 2.26 -4.39 4.23
N ILE A 101 2.63 -5.34 3.38
CA ILE A 101 3.29 -5.04 2.10
C ILE A 101 2.21 -4.59 1.10
N CYS A 102 2.28 -3.36 0.63
CA CYS A 102 1.34 -2.86 -0.37
C CYS A 102 1.58 -3.55 -1.72
N ASN A 103 0.52 -3.78 -2.51
CA ASN A 103 0.59 -4.51 -3.78
C ASN A 103 1.19 -5.93 -3.70
N TYR A 104 1.17 -6.56 -2.52
CA TYR A 104 1.72 -7.91 -2.32
C TYR A 104 1.15 -8.94 -3.30
N ASP A 105 -0.16 -8.90 -3.55
CA ASP A 105 -0.78 -9.82 -4.51
C ASP A 105 -0.24 -9.61 -5.93
N LYS A 106 -0.01 -8.37 -6.37
CA LYS A 106 0.61 -8.11 -7.68
C LYS A 106 2.01 -8.69 -7.76
N TYR A 107 2.79 -8.60 -6.68
CA TYR A 107 4.14 -9.16 -6.63
C TYR A 107 4.15 -10.70 -6.62
N GLN A 108 3.12 -11.34 -6.04
CA GLN A 108 3.12 -12.80 -5.80
C GLN A 108 2.16 -13.59 -6.71
N THR A 109 1.48 -12.95 -7.66
CA THR A 109 0.52 -13.60 -8.59
C THR A 109 1.14 -14.05 -9.91
N ALA A 110 2.41 -13.76 -10.20
CA ALA A 110 3.00 -13.96 -11.53
C ALA A 110 3.23 -15.41 -12.00
N MET A 111 2.68 -16.44 -11.33
CA MET A 111 2.91 -17.83 -11.74
C MET A 111 1.75 -18.79 -11.42
N LEU A 112 0.53 -18.41 -11.79
CA LEU A 112 -0.61 -19.35 -11.87
C LEU A 112 -1.16 -19.51 -13.30
N ALA A 113 -0.44 -19.01 -14.31
CA ALA A 113 -0.77 -19.19 -15.72
C ALA A 113 0.41 -19.82 -16.47
N ASP A 114 0.90 -20.97 -16.00
CA ASP A 114 1.45 -21.97 -16.92
C ASP A 114 1.33 -23.35 -16.28
N GLY A 115 0.38 -24.12 -16.78
CA GLY A 115 0.13 -25.47 -16.33
C GLY A 115 0.88 -26.47 -17.22
N THR A 116 1.41 -27.51 -16.57
CA THR A 116 1.68 -28.88 -17.09
C THR A 116 3.17 -29.22 -17.38
N PRO A 117 3.64 -30.46 -17.10
CA PRO A 117 5.03 -30.72 -16.70
C PRO A 117 5.88 -31.44 -17.78
N GLY A 118 7.21 -31.34 -17.65
CA GLY A 118 8.16 -32.35 -18.15
C GLY A 118 9.29 -31.82 -19.05
N GLY A 119 10.51 -32.34 -18.84
CA GLY A 119 11.51 -32.47 -19.92
C GLY A 119 12.74 -31.56 -19.88
N THR A 120 13.90 -32.22 -19.83
CA THR A 120 15.30 -31.74 -19.79
C THR A 120 15.83 -30.95 -21.01
N ALA A 121 16.85 -30.12 -20.70
CA ALA A 121 18.14 -29.91 -21.38
C ALA A 121 18.34 -28.82 -22.47
N SER A 122 19.29 -27.92 -22.12
CA SER A 122 20.41 -27.38 -22.90
C SER A 122 20.18 -26.34 -24.02
N GLY A 123 20.95 -25.24 -23.97
CA GLY A 123 21.38 -24.53 -25.18
C GLY A 123 21.39 -22.99 -25.14
N THR A 124 22.54 -22.41 -24.77
CA THR A 124 23.19 -21.27 -25.45
C THR A 124 22.74 -19.81 -25.17
N ARG A 125 23.71 -19.05 -24.63
CA ARG A 125 23.85 -17.57 -24.49
C ARG A 125 24.37 -16.94 -25.82
N PRO A 126 24.63 -15.62 -25.92
CA PRO A 126 23.95 -14.41 -25.44
C PRO A 126 23.80 -13.35 -26.58
N GLY A 127 22.88 -12.39 -26.47
CA GLY A 127 22.75 -11.29 -27.44
C GLY A 127 22.34 -9.98 -26.77
N GLN A 128 23.20 -8.97 -26.88
CA GLN A 128 23.07 -7.62 -26.34
C GLN A 128 21.98 -6.80 -27.06
N GLY A 129 21.43 -5.81 -26.36
CA GLY A 129 20.67 -4.72 -26.98
C GLY A 129 19.83 -3.97 -25.95
N ARG A 130 20.08 -2.66 -25.82
CA ARG A 130 19.46 -1.73 -24.86
C ARG A 130 17.94 -1.66 -25.08
N ASP A 131 17.19 -1.35 -24.02
CA ASP A 131 16.31 -0.16 -23.97
C ASP A 131 15.69 0.00 -22.57
N THR A 132 16.11 1.05 -21.88
CA THR A 132 15.56 1.51 -20.61
C THR A 132 14.33 2.37 -20.90
N GLU A 133 13.18 1.75 -21.19
CA GLU A 133 11.91 2.48 -21.34
C GLU A 133 10.68 1.53 -21.34
N GLN A 134 10.56 0.66 -20.33
CA GLN A 134 9.39 -0.23 -20.21
C GLN A 134 8.93 -0.35 -18.75
N TYR A 135 8.14 0.61 -18.28
CA TYR A 135 7.29 0.43 -17.08
C TYR A 135 5.85 0.95 -17.28
N ILE A 136 5.45 1.30 -18.51
CA ILE A 136 4.09 1.73 -18.83
C ILE A 136 3.67 1.16 -20.20
N LYS A 137 3.63 -0.16 -20.34
CA LYS A 137 2.97 -0.79 -21.49
C LYS A 137 2.63 -2.27 -21.25
N GLU A 138 1.80 -2.54 -20.24
CA GLU A 138 1.06 -3.81 -20.16
C GLU A 138 -0.23 -3.55 -19.37
N SER A 139 -1.16 -2.93 -20.09
CA SER A 139 -2.61 -2.85 -19.85
C SER A 139 -3.23 -2.17 -21.09
N LYS A 140 -2.83 -2.66 -22.25
CA LYS A 140 -3.64 -2.61 -23.46
C LYS A 140 -3.93 -4.05 -23.80
N GLU A 141 -5.18 -4.31 -24.18
CA GLU A 141 -5.83 -5.64 -24.27
C GLU A 141 -6.24 -6.10 -22.86
N GLU A 142 -7.52 -6.14 -22.47
CA GLU A 142 -8.74 -6.46 -23.21
C GLU A 142 -9.87 -5.48 -22.86
N GLY A 143 -10.67 -5.16 -23.87
CA GLY A 143 -11.83 -4.29 -23.77
C GLY A 143 -12.31 -4.03 -25.18
N ASP A 144 -12.94 -5.04 -25.77
CA ASP A 144 -13.64 -4.91 -27.05
C ASP A 144 -14.66 -3.79 -26.92
N GLN A 145 -14.34 -2.63 -27.50
CA GLN A 145 -15.31 -1.62 -27.86
C GLN A 145 -15.39 -1.62 -29.38
N GLU A 146 -16.54 -2.11 -29.85
CA GLU A 146 -17.02 -2.00 -31.21
C GLU A 146 -16.81 -0.56 -31.71
N SER A 147 -16.13 -0.44 -32.84
CA SER A 147 -15.58 0.78 -33.38
C SER A 147 -16.66 1.69 -33.98
N LEU A 148 -16.70 2.94 -33.51
CA LEU A 148 -17.23 4.08 -34.27
C LEU A 148 -16.04 4.86 -34.87
N PRO A 149 -16.03 5.16 -36.18
CA PRO A 149 -14.85 5.72 -36.84
C PRO A 149 -14.71 7.23 -36.59
N GLY A 150 -13.52 7.69 -36.14
CA GLY A 150 -13.09 9.06 -36.46
C GLY A 150 -12.37 9.94 -35.42
N LEU A 151 -11.77 9.45 -34.32
CA LEU A 151 -11.02 10.35 -33.41
C LEU A 151 -9.64 9.77 -33.00
N THR A 152 -8.58 10.49 -33.34
CA THR A 152 -7.20 10.22 -32.90
C THR A 152 -7.02 10.45 -31.39
N PRO A 153 -6.14 9.71 -30.68
CA PRO A 153 -5.94 9.89 -29.23
C PRO A 153 -5.25 11.23 -28.95
N VAL A 154 -5.96 12.14 -28.28
CA VAL A 154 -5.39 13.42 -27.80
C VAL A 154 -4.40 13.13 -26.66
N ARG A 155 -3.10 13.37 -26.88
CA ARG A 155 -2.09 13.33 -25.80
C ARG A 155 -2.10 14.66 -25.06
N HIS A 156 -2.39 14.64 -23.75
CA HIS A 156 -2.31 15.83 -22.92
C HIS A 156 -0.84 16.17 -22.57
N PRO A 157 -0.43 17.45 -22.64
CA PRO A 157 0.93 17.86 -22.29
C PRO A 157 1.21 17.70 -20.79
N LYS A 158 2.43 17.27 -20.43
CA LYS A 158 2.86 17.10 -19.03
C LYS A 158 2.87 18.46 -18.33
N GLY A 159 2.27 18.55 -17.15
CA GLY A 159 2.18 19.80 -16.39
C GLY A 159 2.30 19.62 -14.88
N TYR A 160 2.66 20.69 -14.17
CA TYR A 160 2.55 20.73 -12.72
C TYR A 160 1.08 20.72 -12.29
N LEU A 161 0.82 20.36 -11.04
CA LEU A 161 -0.52 20.42 -10.48
C LEU A 161 -1.01 21.88 -10.50
N PRO A 162 -2.19 22.19 -11.09
CA PRO A 162 -2.73 23.54 -11.09
C PRO A 162 -2.86 24.13 -9.68
N LYS A 163 -2.70 25.46 -9.55
CA LYS A 163 -2.73 26.16 -8.26
C LYS A 163 -4.14 26.14 -7.64
N ASP A 164 -5.14 26.13 -8.49
CA ASP A 164 -6.58 26.06 -8.23
C ASP A 164 -7.12 24.62 -8.33
N TRP A 165 -6.25 23.61 -8.42
CA TRP A 165 -6.68 22.23 -8.48
C TRP A 165 -7.48 21.82 -7.23
N ASN A 166 -8.63 21.19 -7.48
CA ASN A 166 -9.49 20.59 -6.47
C ASN A 166 -9.69 19.09 -6.80
N PRO A 167 -9.87 18.20 -5.81
CA PRO A 167 -10.26 16.82 -6.09
C PRO A 167 -11.51 16.77 -6.98
N PRO A 168 -11.54 15.85 -7.96
CA PRO A 168 -12.75 15.57 -8.74
C PRO A 168 -13.88 15.09 -7.83
N ALA A 169 -15.13 15.11 -8.30
CA ALA A 169 -16.22 14.52 -7.53
C ALA A 169 -16.05 12.98 -7.48
N ILE A 170 -16.55 12.35 -6.42
CA ILE A 170 -16.45 10.88 -6.24
C ILE A 170 -17.04 10.14 -7.44
N GLN A 171 -18.12 10.66 -8.02
CA GLN A 171 -18.78 10.11 -9.20
C GLN A 171 -17.95 10.20 -10.49
N ASP A 172 -16.95 11.07 -10.54
CA ASP A 172 -16.09 11.24 -11.72
C ASP A 172 -14.84 10.37 -11.63
N LEU A 173 -14.60 9.70 -10.50
CA LEU A 173 -13.49 8.77 -10.33
C LEU A 173 -13.66 7.51 -11.16
N THR A 174 -12.53 6.84 -11.44
CA THR A 174 -12.53 5.48 -11.98
C THR A 174 -13.35 4.52 -11.10
N PRO A 175 -13.92 3.43 -11.65
CA PRO A 175 -14.82 2.55 -10.91
C PRO A 175 -14.21 1.99 -9.60
N GLU A 176 -12.93 1.65 -9.62
CA GLU A 176 -12.21 1.15 -8.45
C GLU A 176 -11.99 2.24 -7.40
N ALA A 177 -11.50 3.41 -7.80
CA ALA A 177 -11.29 4.54 -6.90
C ALA A 177 -12.61 5.04 -6.30
N ARG A 178 -13.70 5.01 -7.08
CA ARG A 178 -15.05 5.32 -6.63
C ARG A 178 -15.50 4.36 -5.54
N LYS A 179 -15.40 3.04 -5.77
CA LYS A 179 -15.74 2.02 -4.77
C LYS A 179 -14.98 2.23 -3.46
N CYS A 180 -13.72 2.64 -3.53
CA CYS A 180 -12.91 2.96 -2.36
C CYS A 180 -13.43 4.23 -1.65
N ALA A 181 -13.59 5.33 -2.40
CA ALA A 181 -14.00 6.62 -1.85
C ALA A 181 -15.41 6.61 -1.25
N THR A 182 -16.34 5.85 -1.82
CA THR A 182 -17.72 5.72 -1.29
C THR A 182 -17.78 5.04 0.07
N GLN A 183 -16.75 4.29 0.46
CA GLN A 183 -16.67 3.65 1.78
C GLN A 183 -16.10 4.57 2.85
N TRP A 184 -15.55 5.73 2.46
CA TRP A 184 -14.96 6.66 3.41
C TRP A 184 -16.02 7.57 4.02
N PRO A 185 -15.86 7.97 5.29
CA PRO A 185 -16.55 9.13 5.84
C PRO A 185 -16.43 10.35 4.90
N THR A 186 -17.53 11.07 4.70
CA THR A 186 -17.63 12.15 3.72
C THR A 186 -16.58 13.25 3.92
N ASP A 187 -16.17 13.52 5.16
CA ASP A 187 -15.16 14.53 5.50
C ASP A 187 -13.72 14.09 5.13
N LEU A 188 -13.46 12.79 5.06
CA LEU A 188 -12.12 12.27 4.73
C LEU A 188 -11.77 12.52 3.27
N TYR A 189 -12.74 12.43 2.36
CA TYR A 189 -12.48 12.61 0.93
C TYR A 189 -11.88 13.99 0.60
N ALA A 190 -12.48 15.05 1.15
CA ALA A 190 -12.00 16.42 0.99
C ALA A 190 -10.57 16.58 1.55
N ARG A 191 -10.32 16.06 2.76
CA ARG A 191 -9.00 16.09 3.41
C ARG A 191 -7.93 15.32 2.63
N THR A 192 -8.29 14.19 2.03
CA THR A 192 -7.37 13.44 1.18
C THR A 192 -7.01 14.23 -0.08
N GLY A 193 -7.97 14.96 -0.67
CA GLY A 193 -7.74 15.88 -1.78
C GLY A 193 -6.73 16.98 -1.44
N GLU A 194 -6.88 17.61 -0.26
CA GLU A 194 -5.93 18.62 0.23
C GLU A 194 -4.53 18.02 0.45
N SER A 195 -4.46 16.85 1.09
CA SER A 195 -3.21 16.14 1.35
C SER A 195 -2.49 15.78 0.04
N PHE A 196 -3.23 15.34 -0.98
CA PHE A 196 -2.71 15.09 -2.31
C PHE A 196 -2.12 16.35 -2.93
N ALA A 197 -2.85 17.47 -2.87
CA ALA A 197 -2.40 18.74 -3.44
C ALA A 197 -1.11 19.24 -2.76
N LEU A 198 -1.05 19.22 -1.43
CA LEU A 198 0.14 19.61 -0.67
C LEU A 198 1.35 18.72 -1.00
N TYR A 199 1.13 17.40 -1.03
CA TYR A 199 2.18 16.44 -1.37
C TYR A 199 2.78 16.74 -2.75
N TRP A 200 1.94 16.84 -3.79
CA TRP A 200 2.44 17.03 -5.16
C TRP A 200 3.02 18.42 -5.42
N ARG A 201 2.52 19.46 -4.73
CA ARG A 201 3.14 20.80 -4.74
C ARG A 201 4.54 20.77 -4.15
N SER A 202 4.75 20.02 -3.06
CA SER A 202 6.08 19.87 -2.45
C SER A 202 7.06 19.10 -3.34
N LYS A 203 6.57 18.10 -4.09
CA LYS A 203 7.42 17.24 -4.94
C LYS A 203 7.87 17.89 -6.24
N ARG A 204 7.19 18.97 -6.67
CA ARG A 204 7.48 19.72 -7.91
C ARG A 204 7.71 18.78 -9.11
N ARG A 205 6.79 17.83 -9.30
CA ARG A 205 6.80 16.90 -10.45
C ARG A 205 5.70 17.26 -11.45
N MET A 206 5.99 17.03 -12.73
CA MET A 206 5.02 17.17 -13.81
C MET A 206 4.37 15.82 -14.09
N MET A 207 3.06 15.83 -14.28
CA MET A 207 2.27 14.66 -14.65
C MET A 207 1.42 14.97 -15.87
N ASP A 208 1.15 13.93 -16.65
CA ASP A 208 0.40 14.00 -17.90
C ASP A 208 -1.12 14.02 -17.60
N ASP A 209 -1.53 13.38 -16.51
CA ASP A 209 -2.92 13.26 -16.09
C ASP A 209 -3.02 13.27 -14.55
N TRP A 210 -3.43 14.42 -14.01
CA TRP A 210 -3.66 14.59 -12.58
C TRP A 210 -4.90 13.85 -12.08
N HIS A 211 -5.90 13.62 -12.92
CA HIS A 211 -7.11 12.89 -12.56
C HIS A 211 -6.79 11.40 -12.34
N ALA A 212 -6.11 10.77 -13.29
CA ALA A 212 -5.66 9.38 -13.14
C ALA A 212 -4.67 9.22 -11.98
N THR A 213 -3.79 10.21 -11.77
CA THR A 213 -2.85 10.22 -10.64
C THR A 213 -3.59 10.27 -9.30
N PHE A 214 -4.65 11.08 -9.20
CA PHE A 214 -5.48 11.16 -8.00
C PHE A 214 -6.30 9.88 -7.77
N CYS A 215 -6.88 9.26 -8.81
CA CYS A 215 -7.60 8.00 -8.67
C CYS A 215 -6.70 6.89 -8.10
N LYS A 216 -5.45 6.79 -8.57
CA LYS A 216 -4.46 5.83 -8.02
C LYS A 216 -4.13 6.13 -6.56
N TRP A 217 -4.03 7.41 -6.20
CA TRP A 217 -3.81 7.85 -4.82
C TRP A 217 -4.96 7.45 -3.90
N VAL A 218 -6.21 7.64 -4.33
CA VAL A 218 -7.41 7.26 -3.58
C VAL A 218 -7.41 5.75 -3.29
N ILE A 219 -7.10 4.92 -4.30
CA ILE A 219 -7.02 3.46 -4.11
C ILE A 219 -5.93 3.11 -3.08
N ALA A 220 -4.76 3.76 -3.14
CA ALA A 220 -3.65 3.50 -2.23
C ALA A 220 -3.92 3.94 -0.78
N GLU A 221 -4.62 5.06 -0.58
CA GLU A 221 -4.98 5.58 0.76
C GLU A 221 -6.17 4.85 1.39
N HIS A 222 -6.90 4.01 0.64
CA HIS A 222 -8.15 3.39 1.12
C HIS A 222 -8.01 2.66 2.45
N TRP A 223 -6.96 1.86 2.65
CA TRP A 223 -6.77 1.13 3.90
C TRP A 223 -6.49 2.05 5.10
N LYS A 224 -5.79 3.17 4.87
CA LYS A 224 -5.49 4.17 5.90
C LYS A 224 -6.74 4.93 6.32
N MET A 225 -7.57 5.31 5.36
CA MET A 225 -8.85 5.98 5.63
C MET A 225 -9.83 5.07 6.38
N MET A 226 -9.90 3.79 6.02
CA MET A 226 -10.72 2.80 6.75
C MET A 226 -10.21 2.56 8.18
N LYS A 227 -8.89 2.65 8.41
CA LYS A 227 -8.32 2.58 9.76
C LYS A 227 -8.68 3.82 10.57
N GLU A 228 -8.54 5.01 10.00
CA GLU A 228 -8.89 6.27 10.68
C GLU A 228 -10.38 6.32 11.02
N ALA A 229 -11.25 5.88 10.11
CA ALA A 229 -12.69 5.76 10.39
C ALA A 229 -12.96 4.84 11.60
N ARG A 230 -12.33 3.66 11.62
CA ARG A 230 -12.45 2.72 12.74
C ARG A 230 -11.93 3.28 14.06
N ASP A 231 -10.82 4.02 14.02
CA ASP A 231 -10.24 4.62 15.22
C ASP A 231 -11.13 5.76 15.76
N ARG A 232 -11.79 6.53 14.89
CA ARG A 232 -12.79 7.53 15.28
C ARG A 232 -13.99 6.90 15.98
N ASP A 233 -14.55 5.82 15.40
CA ASP A 233 -15.70 5.10 15.97
C ASP A 233 -15.38 4.54 17.36
N ARG A 234 -14.13 4.11 17.58
CA ARG A 234 -13.66 3.62 18.86
C ARG A 234 -13.60 4.71 19.93
N VAL A 235 -13.21 5.93 19.56
CA VAL A 235 -13.13 7.09 20.46
C VAL A 235 -14.53 7.63 20.78
N SER A 236 -15.45 7.66 19.81
CA SER A 236 -16.84 8.04 20.05
C SER A 236 -17.62 7.02 20.87
N GLY A 237 -17.29 5.72 20.76
CA GLY A 237 -17.91 4.64 21.54
C GLY A 237 -17.51 4.61 23.02
N THR A 238 -16.48 5.36 23.44
CA THR A 238 -16.08 5.48 24.86
C THR A 238 -16.80 6.59 25.63
N ALA A 239 -17.69 7.36 24.99
CA ALA A 239 -18.49 8.41 25.62
C ALA A 239 -19.97 8.01 25.76
N ALA A 240 -20.26 6.87 26.38
CA ALA A 240 -21.55 6.65 27.01
C ALA A 240 -21.46 7.12 28.47
N GLU A 241 -21.36 8.43 28.67
CA GLU A 241 -21.59 9.01 30.00
C GLU A 241 -23.04 8.72 30.37
N LYS A 242 -23.24 7.95 31.44
CA LYS A 242 -24.56 7.83 32.06
C LYS A 242 -25.10 9.25 32.29
N PRO A 243 -26.34 9.57 31.89
CA PRO A 243 -26.91 10.89 32.14
C PRO A 243 -26.86 11.17 33.64
N TYR A 244 -26.40 12.37 34.01
CA TYR A 244 -26.17 12.82 35.39
C TYR A 244 -27.39 12.61 36.32
N SER A 245 -28.60 12.52 35.73
CA SER A 245 -29.85 12.19 36.41
C SER A 245 -29.89 10.77 37.01
N GLN A 246 -29.14 9.80 36.47
CA GLN A 246 -29.03 8.44 37.04
C GLN A 246 -28.08 8.36 38.24
N ILE A 247 -27.08 9.24 38.33
CA ILE A 247 -26.07 9.22 39.40
C ILE A 247 -26.65 9.75 40.73
N LEU A 248 -27.59 10.70 40.66
CA LEU A 248 -28.23 11.29 41.85
C LEU A 248 -29.32 10.41 42.48
N ALA A 249 -29.90 9.47 41.74
CA ALA A 249 -30.93 8.56 42.26
C ALA A 249 -30.34 7.46 43.16
N GLU A 250 -29.11 7.02 42.90
CA GLU A 250 -28.43 5.96 43.68
C GLU A 250 -27.81 6.49 44.99
N SER A 251 -27.74 7.80 45.17
CA SER A 251 -27.11 8.45 46.35
C SER A 251 -28.07 8.72 47.51
N ARG A 252 -29.39 8.46 47.35
CA ARG A 252 -30.43 8.75 48.36
C ARG A 252 -30.93 7.53 49.15
N HIS A 253 -30.33 6.36 48.97
CA HIS A 253 -30.72 5.13 49.69
C HIS A 253 -29.57 4.42 50.42
N ARG A 254 -28.58 5.17 50.92
CA ARG A 254 -27.63 4.66 51.91
C ARG A 254 -27.69 5.46 53.19
#